data_AF-A0AA35RKY4-F1
#
_entry.id   AF-A0AA35RKY4-F1
#
_cell.length_a   1.000
_cell.length_b   1.000
_cell.length_c   1.000
_cell.angle_alpha   90.00
_cell.angle_beta   90.00
_cell.angle_gamma   90.00
#
_symmetry.space_group_name_H-M   'P 1'
#
loop_
_entity.id
_entity.type
_entity.pdbx_description
1 polymer ?
#
loop_
_entity_poly.entity_id
_entity_poly.type
_entity_poly.pdbx_seq_one_letter_code
_entity_poly.pdbx_strand_id
1 'polypeptide(L)'
;MLCDNYQTCVRFTPAVYKFLLGGEECTLSDLKAEDPILLEGLMEVARCQSEESLGQLVTNFTTTFSRFGSLETVELERGGHMRRVTL
;
A
#
# COMPACT_ATOMS: atom_id res chain seq x y z
N MET A 1 -26.10 9.83 -1.17
CA MET A 1 -27.36 9.64 -1.92
C MET A 1 -26.97 9.27 -3.34
N LEU A 2 -27.11 8.00 -3.75
CA LEU A 2 -26.89 7.61 -5.14
C LEU A 2 -28.17 7.95 -5.90
N CYS A 3 -28.23 9.19 -6.40
CA CYS A 3 -29.24 9.88 -7.24
C CYS A 3 -30.74 9.72 -6.90
N ASP A 4 -31.24 8.53 -6.60
CA ASP A 4 -32.67 8.19 -6.43
C ASP A 4 -33.04 7.81 -4.99
N ASN A 5 -32.23 8.18 -3.99
CA ASN A 5 -32.40 7.77 -2.59
C ASN A 5 -32.41 6.25 -2.34
N TYR A 6 -32.01 5.45 -3.32
CA TYR A 6 -31.92 4.01 -3.15
C TYR A 6 -30.73 3.67 -2.24
N GLN A 7 -31.00 2.97 -1.14
CA GLN A 7 -29.95 2.44 -0.28
C GLN A 7 -29.45 1.13 -0.87
N THR A 8 -28.14 1.04 -1.10
CA THR A 8 -27.49 -0.20 -1.50
C THR A 8 -27.01 -0.92 -0.24
N CYS A 9 -27.26 -2.24 -0.13
CA CYS A 9 -26.70 -3.06 0.95
C CYS A 9 -25.22 -3.43 0.72
N VAL A 10 -24.50 -2.70 -0.12
CA VAL A 10 -23.09 -2.94 -0.40
C VAL A 10 -22.25 -2.21 0.63
N ARG A 11 -21.35 -2.94 1.29
CA ARG A 11 -20.41 -2.40 2.27
C ARG A 11 -19.02 -2.44 1.67
N PHE A 12 -18.51 -1.28 1.30
CA PHE A 12 -17.12 -1.14 0.89
C PHE A 12 -16.25 -0.80 2.10
N THR A 13 -14.96 -1.03 1.95
CA THR A 13 -13.97 -0.56 2.92
C THR A 13 -13.82 0.96 2.83
N PRO A 14 -13.35 1.63 3.89
CA PRO A 14 -13.08 3.07 3.86
C PRO A 14 -12.16 3.50 2.72
N ALA A 15 -11.15 2.69 2.38
CA ALA A 15 -10.20 2.94 1.30
C ALA A 15 -10.91 3.13 -0.06
N VAL A 16 -11.92 2.32 -0.34
CA VAL A 16 -12.69 2.40 -1.59
C VAL A 16 -13.50 3.70 -1.66
N TYR A 17 -14.10 4.13 -0.55
CA TYR A 17 -14.81 5.42 -0.54
C TYR A 17 -13.85 6.60 -0.74
N LYS A 18 -12.67 6.58 -0.12
CA LYS A 18 -11.62 7.60 -0.33
C LYS A 18 -11.18 7.68 -1.79
N PHE A 19 -10.96 6.52 -2.41
CA PHE A 19 -10.64 6.42 -3.83
C PHE A 19 -11.74 7.04 -4.70
N LEU A 20 -13.01 6.73 -4.43
CA LEU A 20 -14.15 7.26 -5.20
C LEU A 20 -14.34 8.77 -5.02
N LEU A 21 -13.99 9.32 -3.85
CA LEU A 21 -14.07 10.76 -3.58
C LEU A 21 -12.93 11.55 -4.21
N GLY A 22 -11.83 10.89 -4.62
CA GLY A 22 -10.78 11.46 -5.47
C GLY A 22 -9.90 12.55 -4.82
N GLY A 23 -10.09 12.84 -3.53
CA GLY A 23 -9.35 13.88 -2.81
C GLY A 23 -8.79 13.44 -1.45
N GLU A 24 -9.00 12.17 -1.06
CA GLU A 24 -8.48 11.64 0.20
C GLU A 24 -7.37 10.60 -0.06
N GLU A 25 -6.22 10.81 0.56
CA GLU A 25 -5.13 9.83 0.52
C GLU A 25 -5.45 8.64 1.45
N CYS A 26 -5.09 7.44 0.99
CA CYS A 26 -5.12 6.25 1.82
C CYS A 26 -4.04 6.30 2.90
N THR A 27 -4.40 5.87 4.11
CA THR A 27 -3.54 5.88 5.29
C THR A 27 -3.15 4.47 5.71
N LEU A 28 -2.17 4.34 6.62
CA LEU A 28 -1.82 3.05 7.23
C LEU A 28 -3.00 2.38 7.94
N SER A 29 -3.95 3.17 8.47
CA SER A 29 -5.18 2.66 9.07
C SER A 29 -6.09 2.00 8.03
N ASP A 30 -6.11 2.50 6.80
CA ASP A 30 -6.86 1.89 5.71
C ASP A 30 -6.17 0.61 5.24
N LEU A 31 -4.83 0.63 5.16
CA LEU A 31 -4.04 -0.55 4.82
C LEU A 31 -4.27 -1.70 5.81
N LYS A 32 -4.46 -1.41 7.11
CA LYS A 32 -4.78 -2.41 8.13
C LYS A 32 -6.02 -3.26 7.78
N ALA A 33 -7.01 -2.64 7.13
CA ALA A 33 -8.25 -3.31 6.76
C ALA A 33 -8.12 -4.12 5.46
N GLU A 34 -7.21 -3.73 4.56
CA GLU A 34 -7.00 -4.35 3.25
C GLU A 34 -5.92 -5.44 3.27
N ASP A 35 -4.76 -5.12 3.83
CA ASP A 35 -3.58 -5.99 3.87
C ASP A 35 -2.84 -5.83 5.21
N PRO A 36 -3.28 -6.56 6.25
CA PRO A 36 -2.66 -6.48 7.57
C PRO A 36 -1.21 -7.03 7.57
N ILE A 37 -0.88 -7.94 6.66
CA ILE A 37 0.47 -8.54 6.57
C ILE A 37 1.45 -7.51 6.02
N LEU A 38 1.07 -6.81 4.95
CA LEU A 38 1.88 -5.72 4.39
C LEU A 38 2.06 -4.60 5.42
N LEU A 39 1.01 -4.24 6.15
CA LEU A 39 1.12 -3.26 7.23
C LEU A 39 2.12 -3.71 8.30
N GLU A 40 2.05 -4.96 8.75
CA GLU A 40 2.99 -5.50 9.74
C GLU A 40 4.43 -5.43 9.24
N GLY A 41 4.68 -5.81 7.98
CA GLY A 41 5.99 -5.70 7.35
C GLY A 41 6.51 -4.26 7.28
N LEU A 42 5.67 -3.31 6.88
CA LEU A 42 6.04 -1.88 6.85
C LEU A 42 6.32 -1.33 8.25
N MET A 43 5.52 -1.74 9.24
CA MET A 43 5.72 -1.34 10.64
C MET A 43 7.02 -1.91 11.20
N GLU A 44 7.41 -3.12 10.81
CA GLU A 44 8.68 -3.71 11.23
C GLU A 44 9.87 -2.97 10.61
N VAL A 45 9.82 -2.68 9.30
CA VAL A 45 10.81 -1.85 8.61
C VAL A 45 10.96 -0.48 9.28
N ALA A 46 9.84 0.17 9.62
CA ALA A 46 9.83 1.47 10.29
C ALA A 46 10.37 1.45 11.73
N ARG A 47 10.43 0.27 12.37
CA ARG A 47 11.00 0.09 13.72
C ARG A 47 12.49 -0.22 13.71
N CYS A 48 13.04 -0.60 12.56
CA CYS A 48 14.48 -0.85 12.44
C CYS A 48 15.27 0.44 12.74
N GLN A 49 16.33 0.31 13.55
CA GLN A 49 17.19 1.43 13.95
C GLN A 49 18.53 1.44 13.20
N SER A 50 18.83 0.39 12.44
CA SER A 50 20.06 0.25 11.66
C SER A 50 19.82 -0.58 10.40
N GLU A 51 20.62 -0.35 9.37
CA GLU A 51 20.53 -1.09 8.11
C GLU A 51 20.75 -2.60 8.30
N GLU A 52 21.53 -2.99 9.30
CA GLU A 52 21.75 -4.40 9.67
C GLU A 52 20.46 -5.07 10.19
N SER A 53 19.59 -4.28 10.85
CA SER A 53 18.31 -4.77 11.39
C SER A 53 17.27 -5.03 10.30
N LEU A 54 17.41 -4.38 9.14
CA LEU A 54 16.65 -4.72 7.92
C LEU A 54 17.11 -6.06 7.33
N GLY A 55 18.26 -6.60 7.75
CA GLY A 55 18.78 -7.88 7.29
C GLY A 55 19.13 -7.90 5.79
N GLN A 56 18.83 -9.03 5.12
CA GLN A 56 19.02 -9.18 3.67
C GLN A 56 17.91 -8.53 2.84
N LEU A 57 17.06 -7.69 3.45
CA LEU A 57 15.99 -6.98 2.76
C LEU A 57 16.62 -5.84 1.92
N VAL A 58 17.41 -6.22 0.91
CA VAL A 58 17.92 -5.33 -0.14
C VAL A 58 16.74 -4.98 -1.02
N THR A 59 15.96 -4.02 -0.54
CA THR A 59 14.79 -3.51 -1.25
C THR A 59 15.18 -2.21 -1.94
N ASN A 60 14.72 -2.10 -3.18
CA ASN A 60 14.75 -0.85 -3.92
C ASN A 60 13.38 -0.19 -3.78
N PHE A 61 13.23 1.07 -4.20
CA PHE A 61 11.93 1.76 -4.22
C PHE A 61 11.03 1.21 -5.35
N THR A 62 10.67 -0.07 -5.24
CA THR A 62 9.87 -0.84 -6.17
C THR A 62 8.90 -1.74 -5.41
N THR A 63 7.75 -2.06 -6.00
CA THR A 63 6.81 -3.05 -5.46
C THR A 63 6.37 -4.03 -6.55
N THR A 64 5.98 -5.23 -6.15
CA THR A 64 5.48 -6.26 -7.06
C THR A 64 4.04 -6.58 -6.68
N PHE A 65 3.15 -6.59 -7.67
CA PHE A 65 1.74 -6.93 -7.48
C PHE A 65 1.25 -7.85 -8.60
N SER A 66 0.15 -8.56 -8.34
CA SER A 66 -0.51 -9.38 -9.34
C SER A 66 -1.60 -8.57 -10.05
N ARG A 67 -1.51 -8.47 -11.37
CA ARG A 67 -2.51 -7.84 -12.22
C ARG A 67 -2.95 -8.84 -13.29
N PHE A 68 -4.24 -9.17 -13.31
CA PHE A 68 -4.81 -10.14 -14.27
C PHE A 68 -4.07 -11.49 -14.32
N GLY A 69 -3.49 -11.93 -13.19
CA GLY A 69 -2.76 -13.19 -13.08
C GLY A 69 -1.27 -13.11 -13.46
N SER A 70 -0.79 -11.96 -13.95
CA SER A 70 0.64 -11.71 -14.15
C SER A 70 1.23 -10.91 -12.99
N LEU A 71 2.46 -11.24 -12.61
CA LEU A 71 3.24 -10.43 -11.68
C LEU A 71 3.86 -9.25 -12.43
N GLU A 72 3.59 -8.05 -11.94
CA GLU A 72 4.14 -6.79 -12.44
C GLU A 72 4.97 -6.15 -11.33
N THR A 73 6.18 -5.71 -11.66
CA THR A 73 7.02 -4.90 -10.76
C THR A 73 7.02 -3.47 -11.25
N VAL A 74 6.72 -2.52 -10.35
CA VAL A 74 6.69 -1.09 -10.64
C VAL A 74 7.59 -0.31 -9.71
N GLU A 75 8.09 0.82 -10.19
CA GLU A 75 8.84 1.77 -9.37
C GLU A 75 7.87 2.64 -8.56
N LEU A 76 8.19 2.85 -7.28
CA LEU A 76 7.44 3.74 -6.38
C LEU A 76 7.83 5.21 -6.58
N GLU A 77 9.06 5.44 -7.02
CA GLU A 77 9.61 6.75 -7.35
C GLU A 77 10.38 6.66 -8.67
N ARG A 78 10.60 7.80 -9.34
CA ARG A 78 11.37 7.82 -10.59
C ARG A 78 12.80 7.33 -10.35
N GLY A 79 13.20 6.26 -11.02
CA GLY A 79 14.52 5.63 -10.82
C GLY A 79 14.58 4.76 -9.56
N GLY A 80 13.43 4.40 -9.00
CA GLY A 80 13.33 3.67 -7.74
C GLY A 80 14.05 2.33 -7.76
N HIS A 81 14.16 1.69 -8.93
CA HIS A 81 14.90 0.43 -9.12
C HIS A 81 16.42 0.55 -8.91
N MET A 82 17.00 1.75 -8.98
CA MET A 82 18.42 2.00 -8.69
C MET A 82 18.65 2.53 -7.27
N ARG A 83 17.57 2.92 -6.58
CA ARG A 83 17.65 3.55 -5.27
C ARG A 83 17.36 2.51 -4.20
N ARG A 84 18.37 2.24 -3.36
CA ARG A 84 18.22 1.35 -2.21
C ARG A 84 17.46 2.05 -1.10
N VAL A 85 16.57 1.32 -0.42
CA VAL A 85 15.93 1.79 0.82
C VAL A 85 16.98 1.85 1.93
N THR A 86 17.04 2.99 2.62
CA THR A 86 17.97 3.27 3.74
C THR A 86 17.17 3.83 4.92
N LEU A 87 17.71 3.71 6.14
CA LEU A 87 17.11 4.27 7.37
C LEU A 87 17.64 5.68 7.68
#